data_AF-A0A1L0C3D3-F1
#
_entry.id   AF-A0A1L0C3D3-F1
#
_cell.length_a   1.000
_cell.length_b   1.000
_cell.length_c   1.000
_cell.angle_alpha   90.00
_cell.angle_beta   90.00
_cell.angle_gamma   90.00
#
_symmetry.space_group_name_H-M   'P 1'
#
loop_
_entity.id
_entity.type
_entity.pdbx_description
1 polymer ?
#
loop_
_entity_poly.entity_id
_entity_poly.type
_entity_poly.pdbx_seq_one_letter_code
_entity_poly.pdbx_strand_id
1 'polypeptide(L)'
;MFTKSILFGGLVSIMQQMQQAELQNNFTLLISNERSDKQKNQVWKDILTKVFDTWEAEMHSQEVQLTRDPFFGIQRGQCKFPMYHLAQIVGMSDVNHYDIAIFGGSPGNQSVDATAKDMSIVQRKLTSVWSRGSKISTVNDLVNYKSVIHCYWLLWSLMLAPLGEDGNPINGPLTYGWRVDHDYYDAMYAVSIATLVLWCYTFTSNGTESETFKDLEATMLLKDIRDYEKIRVLAQEDSYTYLFRIRKEFTQLLQKEGLIEDYLLHITTARSTQIPLYTVIAKYCELLPRITNKQNISGLCFLVGTNLLKSQWQVIRENAKLIINCGLRSVGKRNLHCQDLFDNAFN
;
A
#
# COMPACT_ATOMS: atom_id res chain seq x y z
N MET A 1 -16.43 -2.08 -19.73
CA MET A 1 -15.40 -1.30 -19.00
C MET A 1 -15.78 0.17 -18.85
N PHE A 2 -16.09 0.91 -19.94
CA PHE A 2 -16.33 2.36 -19.89
C PHE A 2 -17.40 2.82 -18.87
N THR A 3 -18.63 2.29 -18.95
CA THR A 3 -19.70 2.59 -17.97
C THR A 3 -19.28 2.26 -16.55
N LYS A 4 -18.45 1.23 -16.40
CA LYS A 4 -17.94 0.83 -15.10
C LYS A 4 -16.94 1.85 -14.54
N SER A 5 -15.95 2.25 -15.33
CA SER A 5 -15.02 3.32 -14.95
C SER A 5 -15.73 4.63 -14.59
N ILE A 6 -16.84 4.96 -15.28
CA ILE A 6 -17.68 6.13 -14.92
C ILE A 6 -18.32 5.97 -13.54
N LEU A 7 -18.93 4.82 -13.25
CA LEU A 7 -19.54 4.56 -11.94
C LEU A 7 -18.49 4.60 -10.82
N PHE A 8 -17.31 4.03 -11.04
CA PHE A 8 -16.20 4.13 -10.10
C PHE A 8 -15.79 5.59 -9.88
N GLY A 9 -15.66 6.38 -10.94
CA GLY A 9 -15.41 7.83 -10.84
C GLY A 9 -16.50 8.56 -10.04
N GLY A 10 -17.77 8.17 -10.20
CA GLY A 10 -18.89 8.65 -9.39
C GLY A 10 -18.74 8.30 -7.90
N LEU A 11 -18.38 7.05 -7.58
CA LEU A 11 -18.12 6.61 -6.20
C LEU A 11 -16.96 7.38 -5.56
N VAL A 12 -15.85 7.55 -6.28
CA VAL A 12 -14.70 8.36 -5.83
C VAL A 12 -15.11 9.82 -5.64
N SER A 13 -15.99 10.36 -6.50
CA SER A 13 -16.48 11.74 -6.36
C SER A 13 -17.33 11.90 -5.11
N ILE A 14 -18.22 10.96 -4.82
CA ILE A 14 -19.01 10.93 -3.57
C ILE A 14 -18.09 10.83 -2.37
N MET A 15 -17.09 9.95 -2.41
CA MET A 15 -16.07 9.83 -1.35
C MET A 15 -15.40 11.18 -1.08
N GLN A 16 -14.91 11.86 -2.12
CA GLN A 16 -14.26 13.17 -1.98
C GLN A 16 -15.19 14.24 -1.41
N GLN A 17 -16.45 14.28 -1.87
CA GLN A 17 -17.45 15.20 -1.35
C GLN A 17 -17.74 14.94 0.14
N MET A 18 -17.86 13.67 0.54
CA MET A 18 -18.08 13.31 1.95
C MET A 18 -16.88 13.68 2.83
N GLN A 19 -15.65 13.49 2.34
CA GLN A 19 -14.44 13.93 3.05
C GLN A 19 -14.39 15.45 3.22
N GLN A 20 -14.72 16.20 2.17
CA GLN A 20 -14.78 17.67 2.24
C GLN A 20 -15.86 18.14 3.21
N ALA A 21 -17.05 17.54 3.18
CA ALA A 21 -18.13 17.84 4.11
C ALA A 21 -17.73 17.55 5.57
N GLU A 22 -17.04 16.43 5.81
CA GLU A 22 -16.52 16.09 7.15
C GLU A 22 -15.49 17.12 7.64
N LEU A 23 -14.55 17.55 6.78
CA LEU A 23 -13.56 18.59 7.11
C LEU A 23 -14.24 19.93 7.44
N GLN A 24 -15.23 20.34 6.65
CA GLN A 24 -15.99 21.58 6.87
C GLN A 24 -16.84 21.52 8.16
N ASN A 25 -17.46 20.39 8.44
CA ASN A 25 -18.25 20.18 9.65
C ASN A 25 -17.36 20.14 10.91
N ASN A 26 -16.20 19.50 10.83
CA ASN A 26 -15.24 19.48 11.93
C ASN A 26 -14.67 20.87 12.23
N PHE A 27 -14.49 21.72 11.21
CA PHE A 27 -14.10 23.12 11.41
C PHE A 27 -15.21 23.91 12.13
N THR A 28 -16.47 23.71 11.76
CA THR A 28 -17.62 24.35 12.39
C THR A 28 -17.83 23.87 13.84
N LEU A 29 -17.61 22.58 14.12
CA LEU A 29 -17.67 21.99 15.47
C LEU A 29 -16.48 22.34 16.37
N LEU A 30 -15.36 22.85 15.83
CA LEU A 30 -14.31 23.46 16.66
C LEU A 30 -14.74 24.86 17.15
N ILE A 31 -15.72 25.47 16.50
CA ILE A 31 -16.28 26.79 16.84
C ILE A 31 -17.50 26.62 17.78
N SER A 32 -18.27 25.54 17.67
CA SER A 32 -19.35 25.20 18.59
C SER A 32 -18.92 24.14 19.62
N ASN A 33 -19.01 24.44 20.91
CA ASN A 33 -18.58 23.57 22.04
C ASN A 33 -19.34 22.23 22.19
N GLU A 34 -19.98 21.69 21.16
CA GLU A 34 -20.79 20.47 21.23
C GLU A 34 -19.96 19.22 20.87
N ARG A 35 -19.60 18.46 21.91
CA ARG A 35 -18.71 17.29 21.87
C ARG A 35 -19.37 15.95 21.49
N SER A 36 -20.62 15.92 21.00
CA SER A 36 -21.45 14.71 21.13
C SER A 36 -21.63 13.79 19.91
N ASP A 37 -21.14 14.07 18.69
CA ASP A 37 -21.56 13.27 17.51
C ASP A 37 -20.43 12.65 16.65
N LYS A 38 -19.30 12.23 17.26
CA LYS A 38 -18.21 11.53 16.53
C LYS A 38 -18.63 10.21 15.86
N GLN A 39 -19.68 9.53 16.35
CA GLN A 39 -20.13 8.24 15.80
C GLN A 39 -21.03 8.35 14.57
N LYS A 40 -21.85 9.41 14.44
CA LYS A 40 -22.72 9.57 13.26
C LYS A 40 -21.96 9.99 11.99
N ASN A 41 -20.82 10.66 12.14
CA ASN A 41 -20.00 11.14 11.03
C ASN A 41 -19.26 10.04 10.23
N GLN A 42 -19.34 8.77 10.62
CA GLN A 42 -18.58 7.68 9.97
C GLN A 42 -19.46 6.64 9.26
N VAL A 43 -20.78 6.78 9.27
CA VAL A 43 -21.71 5.85 8.59
C VAL A 43 -21.44 5.78 7.09
N TRP A 44 -21.11 6.92 6.48
CA TRP A 44 -20.79 6.99 5.06
C TRP A 44 -19.52 6.20 4.71
N LYS A 45 -18.51 6.17 5.59
CA LYS A 45 -17.29 5.39 5.37
C LYS A 45 -17.58 3.90 5.35
N ASP A 46 -18.42 3.42 6.27
CA ASP A 46 -18.85 2.02 6.30
C ASP A 46 -19.59 1.61 5.02
N ILE A 47 -20.55 2.44 4.57
CA ILE A 47 -21.30 2.21 3.33
C ILE A 47 -20.37 2.21 2.11
N LEU A 48 -19.57 3.26 1.93
CA LEU A 48 -18.69 3.38 0.76
C LEU A 48 -17.66 2.26 0.72
N THR A 49 -17.08 1.89 1.86
CA THR A 49 -16.13 0.77 1.92
C THR A 49 -16.77 -0.53 1.39
N LYS A 50 -18.00 -0.83 1.82
CA LYS A 50 -18.73 -2.02 1.34
C LYS A 50 -19.04 -1.94 -0.15
N VAL A 51 -19.43 -0.76 -0.65
CA VAL A 51 -19.75 -0.54 -2.07
C VAL A 51 -18.50 -0.69 -2.95
N PHE A 52 -17.36 -0.14 -2.54
CA PHE A 52 -16.10 -0.32 -3.23
C PHE A 52 -15.69 -1.80 -3.27
N ASP A 53 -15.88 -2.55 -2.19
CA ASP A 53 -15.56 -3.98 -2.17
C ASP A 53 -16.50 -4.78 -3.11
N THR A 54 -17.80 -4.47 -3.16
CA THR A 54 -18.71 -5.11 -4.12
C THR A 54 -18.29 -4.84 -5.58
N TRP A 55 -17.78 -3.64 -5.85
CA TRP A 55 -17.32 -3.24 -7.18
C TRP A 55 -16.18 -4.11 -7.74
N GLU A 56 -15.22 -4.50 -6.91
CA GLU A 56 -14.06 -5.30 -7.32
C GLU A 56 -14.43 -6.71 -7.76
N ALA A 57 -15.37 -7.35 -7.04
CA ALA A 57 -15.79 -8.72 -7.32
C ALA A 57 -16.36 -8.84 -8.74
N GLU A 58 -16.98 -7.76 -9.24
CA GLU A 58 -17.53 -7.67 -10.60
C GLU A 58 -16.49 -7.29 -11.68
N MET A 59 -15.28 -6.91 -11.29
CA MET A 59 -14.19 -6.58 -12.22
C MET A 59 -13.28 -7.77 -12.52
N HIS A 60 -13.16 -8.70 -11.57
CA HIS A 60 -12.41 -9.95 -11.73
C HIS A 60 -13.26 -11.13 -12.27
N SER A 61 -14.56 -10.94 -12.51
CA SER A 61 -15.41 -11.93 -13.18
C SER A 61 -15.01 -12.11 -14.67
N GLN A 62 -14.11 -13.06 -14.88
CA GLN A 62 -13.74 -13.87 -16.06
C GLN A 62 -13.80 -13.36 -17.53
N GLU A 63 -14.49 -12.28 -17.90
CA GLU A 63 -14.77 -11.98 -19.31
C GLU A 63 -13.99 -10.84 -19.95
N VAL A 64 -13.01 -10.24 -19.27
CA VAL A 64 -12.28 -9.13 -19.89
C VAL A 64 -11.05 -9.64 -20.64
N GLN A 65 -11.22 -9.77 -21.96
CA GLN A 65 -10.19 -10.04 -22.96
C GLN A 65 -8.91 -9.26 -22.67
N LEU A 66 -7.80 -9.99 -22.68
CA LEU A 66 -6.45 -9.42 -22.66
C LEU A 66 -6.34 -8.39 -23.77
N THR A 67 -5.94 -7.16 -23.44
CA THR A 67 -5.29 -6.31 -24.43
C THR A 67 -4.03 -7.04 -24.87
N ARG A 68 -4.03 -7.59 -26.08
CA ARG A 68 -2.85 -8.21 -26.72
C ARG A 68 -1.80 -7.16 -27.11
N ASP A 69 -1.85 -5.98 -26.50
CA ASP A 69 -0.97 -4.88 -26.85
C ASP A 69 0.42 -5.19 -26.29
N PRO A 70 1.43 -5.43 -27.14
CA PRO A 70 2.79 -5.71 -26.70
C PRO A 70 3.41 -4.54 -25.91
N PHE A 71 2.81 -3.34 -25.96
CA PHE A 71 3.23 -2.19 -25.19
C PHE A 71 2.90 -2.34 -23.70
N PHE A 72 1.73 -2.89 -23.36
CA PHE A 72 1.29 -3.11 -21.99
C PHE A 72 1.50 -4.56 -21.60
N GLY A 73 2.58 -4.85 -20.88
CA GLY A 73 3.02 -6.20 -20.49
C GLY A 73 2.17 -6.89 -19.42
N ILE A 74 0.86 -6.63 -19.37
CA ILE A 74 -0.06 -7.14 -18.35
C ILE A 74 -0.29 -8.63 -18.60
N GLN A 75 0.25 -9.47 -17.72
CA GLN A 75 0.06 -10.92 -17.75
C GLN A 75 -1.35 -11.31 -17.29
N ARG A 76 -1.79 -12.50 -17.72
CA ARG A 76 -3.09 -13.06 -17.33
C ARG A 76 -3.14 -13.24 -15.80
N GLY A 77 -4.04 -12.52 -15.15
CA GLY A 77 -4.23 -12.55 -13.69
C GLY A 77 -3.62 -11.36 -12.93
N GLN A 78 -2.90 -10.46 -13.61
CA GLN A 78 -2.41 -9.24 -12.97
C GLN A 78 -3.52 -8.19 -12.76
N CYS A 79 -3.35 -7.32 -11.76
CA CYS A 79 -4.31 -6.26 -11.41
C CYS A 79 -4.58 -5.34 -12.62
N LYS A 80 -5.83 -5.28 -13.07
CA LYS A 80 -6.24 -4.49 -14.26
C LYS A 80 -6.56 -3.03 -13.93
N PHE A 81 -6.86 -2.75 -12.66
CA PHE A 81 -7.30 -1.42 -12.24
C PHE A 81 -6.74 -1.08 -10.85
N PRO A 82 -5.44 -0.72 -10.77
CA PRO A 82 -4.76 -0.35 -9.52
C PRO A 82 -5.42 0.81 -8.78
N MET A 83 -6.18 1.64 -9.51
CA MET A 83 -6.90 2.78 -8.96
C MET A 83 -7.97 2.41 -7.93
N TYR A 84 -8.55 1.21 -8.04
CA TYR A 84 -9.41 0.66 -7.01
C TYR A 84 -8.67 0.52 -5.67
N HIS A 85 -7.48 -0.07 -5.69
CA HIS A 85 -6.66 -0.20 -4.48
C HIS A 85 -6.26 1.18 -3.97
N LEU A 86 -5.84 2.10 -4.85
CA LEU A 86 -5.40 3.42 -4.41
C LEU A 86 -6.50 4.22 -3.70
N ALA A 87 -7.75 4.13 -4.18
CA ALA A 87 -8.90 4.74 -3.51
C ALA A 87 -9.08 4.19 -2.09
N GLN A 88 -8.84 2.90 -1.86
CA GLN A 88 -8.89 2.30 -0.53
C GLN A 88 -7.66 2.64 0.32
N ILE A 89 -6.48 2.80 -0.30
CA ILE A 89 -5.21 3.01 0.40
C ILE A 89 -5.10 4.41 0.98
N VAL A 90 -5.30 5.45 0.16
CA VAL A 90 -5.16 6.87 0.57
C VAL A 90 -6.44 7.69 0.42
N GLY A 91 -7.43 7.17 -0.32
CA GLY A 91 -8.73 7.83 -0.46
C GLY A 91 -9.58 7.64 0.79
N MET A 92 -9.86 6.41 1.21
CA MET A 92 -10.73 6.14 2.36
C MET A 92 -10.01 6.23 3.72
N SER A 93 -8.72 5.92 3.76
CA SER A 93 -7.92 5.89 4.99
C SER A 93 -7.66 7.29 5.55
N ASP A 94 -7.46 7.37 6.86
CA ASP A 94 -7.04 8.62 7.53
C ASP A 94 -5.57 8.96 7.26
N VAL A 95 -4.86 8.07 6.57
CA VAL A 95 -3.48 8.23 6.12
C VAL A 95 -3.49 8.92 4.76
N ASN A 96 -3.05 10.18 4.73
CA ASN A 96 -2.93 10.94 3.50
C ASN A 96 -1.50 10.83 2.92
N HIS A 97 -1.36 11.12 1.62
CA HIS A 97 -0.06 11.09 0.92
C HIS A 97 0.97 12.05 1.51
N TYR A 98 0.53 13.15 2.13
CA TYR A 98 1.41 14.12 2.78
C TYR A 98 2.09 13.56 4.02
N ASP A 99 1.31 12.99 4.93
CA ASP A 99 1.77 12.35 6.17
C ASP A 99 2.73 11.21 5.81
N ILE A 100 2.41 10.42 4.78
CA ILE A 100 3.28 9.36 4.28
C ILE A 100 4.62 9.94 3.79
N ALA A 101 4.59 11.02 2.99
CA ALA A 101 5.78 11.64 2.44
C ALA A 101 6.68 12.22 3.54
N ILE A 102 6.11 12.99 4.46
CA ILE A 102 6.80 13.57 5.61
C ILE A 102 7.36 12.45 6.49
N PHE A 103 6.55 11.45 6.85
CA PHE A 103 7.00 10.32 7.65
C PHE A 103 8.14 9.55 6.98
N GLY A 104 8.11 9.39 5.66
CA GLY A 104 9.16 8.78 4.87
C GLY A 104 10.47 9.57 4.83
N GLY A 105 10.45 10.84 5.25
CA GLY A 105 11.62 11.72 5.30
C GLY A 105 11.68 12.78 4.21
N SER A 106 10.55 13.12 3.58
CA SER A 106 10.52 14.22 2.62
C SER A 106 10.95 15.54 3.28
N PRO A 107 11.91 16.29 2.71
CA PRO A 107 12.36 17.56 3.28
C PRO A 107 11.34 18.69 3.11
N GLY A 108 10.37 18.52 2.23
CA GLY A 108 9.29 19.49 1.99
C GLY A 108 8.13 18.86 1.24
N ASN A 109 7.11 19.66 0.96
CA ASN A 109 5.97 19.28 0.16
C ASN A 109 5.38 20.52 -0.50
N GLN A 110 5.17 20.48 -1.82
CA GLN A 110 4.49 21.54 -2.58
C GLN A 110 4.94 22.96 -2.18
N SER A 111 6.25 23.22 -2.33
CA SER A 111 6.92 24.49 -2.03
C SER A 111 7.04 24.89 -0.55
N VAL A 112 6.64 24.02 0.40
CA VAL A 112 6.76 24.27 1.84
C VAL A 112 7.71 23.27 2.49
N ASP A 113 8.70 23.78 3.22
CA ASP A 113 9.66 22.94 3.95
C ASP A 113 8.98 22.23 5.13
N ALA A 114 9.32 20.96 5.32
CA ALA A 114 8.82 20.16 6.42
C ALA A 114 9.62 20.49 7.68
N THR A 115 8.95 21.01 8.70
CA THR A 115 9.62 21.33 9.97
C THR A 115 9.78 20.10 10.85
N ALA A 116 10.70 20.14 11.81
CA ALA A 116 10.83 19.09 12.83
C ALA A 116 9.52 18.90 13.64
N LYS A 117 8.71 19.96 13.77
CA LYS A 117 7.39 19.89 14.41
C LYS A 117 6.45 19.03 13.58
N ASP A 118 6.39 19.24 12.26
CA ASP A 118 5.54 18.46 11.35
C ASP A 118 5.91 16.99 11.39
N MET A 119 7.21 16.67 11.33
CA MET A 119 7.71 15.31 11.50
C MET A 119 7.19 14.66 12.79
N SER A 120 7.25 15.38 13.91
CA SER A 120 6.79 14.85 15.20
C SER A 120 5.28 14.63 15.27
N ILE A 121 4.49 15.51 14.64
CA ILE A 121 3.03 15.41 14.56
C ILE A 121 2.64 14.20 13.72
N VAL A 122 3.25 14.07 12.54
CA VAL A 122 3.02 12.96 11.62
C VAL A 122 3.43 11.63 12.24
N GLN A 123 4.60 11.56 12.87
CA GLN A 123 5.06 10.37 13.60
C GLN A 123 4.04 9.91 14.63
N ARG A 124 3.52 10.86 15.43
CA ARG A 124 2.50 10.57 16.44
C ARG A 124 1.20 10.10 15.79
N LYS A 125 0.76 10.77 14.72
CA LYS A 125 -0.45 10.41 13.98
C LYS A 125 -0.36 8.99 13.45
N LEU A 126 0.65 8.66 12.64
CA LEU A 126 0.76 7.34 12.02
C LEU A 126 0.94 6.22 13.04
N THR A 127 1.67 6.47 14.13
CA THR A 127 1.78 5.50 15.24
C THR A 127 0.42 5.25 15.90
N SER A 128 -0.44 6.27 16.00
CA SER A 128 -1.79 6.14 16.58
C SER A 128 -2.77 5.42 15.65
N VAL A 129 -2.66 5.64 14.34
CA VAL A 129 -3.55 5.04 13.31
C VAL A 129 -3.48 3.51 13.34
N TRP A 130 -2.28 2.94 13.43
CA TRP A 130 -2.08 1.49 13.48
C TRP A 130 -1.65 0.99 14.85
N SER A 131 -2.16 1.64 15.90
CA SER A 131 -1.81 1.36 17.29
C SER A 131 -1.67 -0.14 17.59
N ARG A 132 -0.52 -0.51 18.17
CA ARG A 132 -0.10 -1.90 18.34
C ARG A 132 -1.13 -2.66 19.19
N GLY A 133 -1.75 -3.69 18.62
CA GLY A 133 -2.59 -4.64 19.35
C GLY A 133 -3.98 -4.13 19.74
N SER A 134 -4.45 -3.01 19.18
CA SER A 134 -5.83 -2.58 19.36
C SER A 134 -6.75 -3.53 18.60
N LYS A 135 -7.73 -4.10 19.31
CA LYS A 135 -8.87 -4.77 18.69
C LYS A 135 -9.53 -3.76 17.75
N ILE A 136 -9.73 -4.11 16.48
CA ILE A 136 -10.47 -3.29 15.52
C ILE A 136 -11.84 -2.99 16.14
N SER A 137 -12.05 -1.74 16.55
CA SER A 137 -13.20 -1.36 17.38
C SER A 137 -14.07 -0.32 16.69
N THR A 138 -13.48 0.46 15.78
CA THR A 138 -14.16 1.49 15.00
C THR A 138 -14.09 1.20 13.50
N VAL A 139 -14.98 1.84 12.74
CA VAL A 139 -14.95 1.81 11.26
C VAL A 139 -13.64 2.40 10.74
N ASN A 140 -13.11 3.46 11.37
CA ASN A 140 -11.83 4.05 10.98
C ASN A 140 -10.67 3.08 11.19
N ASP A 141 -10.63 2.36 12.32
CA ASP A 141 -9.63 1.30 12.53
C ASP A 141 -9.71 0.30 11.38
N LEU A 142 -10.92 -0.20 11.07
CA LEU A 142 -11.11 -1.15 9.98
C LEU A 142 -10.60 -0.60 8.64
N VAL A 143 -10.98 0.62 8.27
CA VAL A 143 -10.54 1.26 7.01
C VAL A 143 -9.02 1.44 6.96
N ASN A 144 -8.39 1.82 8.08
CA ASN A 144 -6.95 1.99 8.18
C ASN A 144 -6.18 0.65 8.14
N TYR A 145 -6.77 -0.45 8.61
CA TYR A 145 -6.21 -1.78 8.40
C TYR A 145 -6.48 -2.30 7.00
N LYS A 146 -7.63 -1.97 6.40
CA LYS A 146 -7.97 -2.32 5.01
C LYS A 146 -6.99 -1.69 4.03
N SER A 147 -6.58 -0.44 4.23
CA SER A 147 -5.57 0.20 3.37
C SER A 147 -4.28 -0.64 3.28
N VAL A 148 -3.82 -1.20 4.40
CA VAL A 148 -2.65 -2.10 4.42
C VAL A 148 -2.90 -3.40 3.66
N ILE A 149 -4.09 -4.01 3.81
CA ILE A 149 -4.45 -5.21 3.04
C ILE A 149 -4.51 -4.91 1.54
N HIS A 150 -5.05 -3.75 1.13
CA HIS A 150 -5.05 -3.34 -0.28
C HIS A 150 -3.63 -3.09 -0.81
N CYS A 151 -2.68 -2.63 0.02
CA CYS A 151 -1.28 -2.52 -0.38
C CYS A 151 -0.69 -3.89 -0.71
N TYR A 152 -0.83 -4.86 0.21
CA TYR A 152 -0.37 -6.23 -0.03
C TYR A 152 -1.06 -6.85 -1.24
N TRP A 153 -2.38 -6.69 -1.34
CA TRP A 153 -3.16 -7.30 -2.41
C TRP A 153 -2.77 -6.74 -3.78
N LEU A 154 -2.57 -5.43 -3.91
CA LEU A 154 -2.06 -4.83 -5.14
C LEU A 154 -0.69 -5.42 -5.52
N LEU A 155 0.24 -5.47 -4.57
CA LEU A 155 1.60 -5.97 -4.80
C LEU A 155 1.62 -7.46 -5.15
N TRP A 156 0.81 -8.27 -4.47
CA TRP A 156 0.64 -9.69 -4.83
C TRP A 156 0.11 -9.85 -6.24
N SER A 157 -0.92 -9.07 -6.59
CA SER A 157 -1.55 -9.13 -7.92
C SER A 157 -0.61 -8.65 -9.02
N LEU A 158 0.47 -7.92 -8.70
CA LEU A 158 1.45 -7.47 -9.65
C LEU A 158 2.64 -8.44 -9.76
N MET A 159 3.13 -8.94 -8.62
CA MET A 159 4.44 -9.59 -8.51
C MET A 159 4.37 -11.10 -8.28
N LEU A 160 3.21 -11.67 -7.94
CA LEU A 160 3.06 -13.09 -7.62
C LEU A 160 2.05 -13.77 -8.56
N ALA A 161 2.21 -15.07 -8.76
CA ALA A 161 1.18 -15.88 -9.40
C ALA A 161 -0.09 -15.95 -8.55
N PRO A 162 -1.30 -15.88 -9.14
CA PRO A 162 -2.55 -16.01 -8.42
C PRO A 162 -2.72 -17.38 -7.77
N LEU A 163 -3.61 -17.45 -6.79
CA LEU A 163 -3.92 -18.67 -6.04
C LEU A 163 -5.09 -19.43 -6.66
N GLY A 164 -5.02 -20.75 -6.58
CA GLY A 164 -6.13 -21.67 -6.80
C GLY A 164 -7.03 -21.75 -5.57
N GLU A 165 -8.10 -22.53 -5.68
CA GLU A 165 -9.09 -22.74 -4.61
C GLU A 165 -8.48 -23.47 -3.39
N ASP A 166 -7.43 -24.24 -3.62
CA ASP A 166 -6.65 -24.92 -2.58
C ASP A 166 -5.64 -24.00 -1.85
N GLY A 167 -5.59 -22.72 -2.25
CA GLY A 167 -4.64 -21.73 -1.72
C GLY A 167 -3.21 -21.89 -2.23
N ASN A 168 -2.96 -22.78 -3.20
CA ASN A 168 -1.66 -22.93 -3.84
C ASN A 168 -1.57 -22.09 -5.12
N PRO A 169 -0.37 -21.64 -5.52
CA PRO A 169 -0.18 -20.91 -6.77
C PRO A 169 -0.59 -21.74 -7.99
N ILE A 170 -1.35 -21.14 -8.92
CA ILE A 170 -1.81 -21.81 -10.14
C ILE A 170 -0.63 -21.95 -11.11
N ASN A 171 -0.53 -23.13 -11.75
CA ASN A 171 0.42 -23.52 -12.82
C ASN A 171 1.10 -22.32 -13.51
N GLY A 172 2.37 -22.07 -13.15
CA GLY A 172 3.17 -20.96 -13.65
C GLY A 172 4.40 -20.69 -12.76
N PRO A 173 5.26 -19.72 -13.11
CA PRO A 173 6.32 -19.26 -12.22
C PRO A 173 5.71 -18.62 -10.97
N LEU A 174 6.28 -18.90 -9.79
CA LEU A 174 5.80 -18.37 -8.49
C LEU A 174 5.74 -16.83 -8.44
N THR A 175 6.60 -16.19 -9.22
CA THR A 175 6.83 -14.74 -9.23
C THR A 175 6.76 -14.21 -10.65
N TYR A 176 6.15 -13.04 -10.81
CA TYR A 176 6.17 -12.27 -12.05
C TYR A 176 7.16 -11.11 -11.89
N GLY A 177 8.14 -11.02 -12.79
CA GLY A 177 9.05 -9.89 -12.84
C GLY A 177 8.29 -8.62 -13.22
N TRP A 178 8.11 -7.70 -12.28
CA TRP A 178 7.47 -6.41 -12.58
C TRP A 178 8.36 -5.57 -13.50
N ARG A 179 7.82 -5.19 -14.66
CA ARG A 179 8.52 -4.40 -15.68
C ARG A 179 7.96 -2.98 -15.72
N VAL A 180 8.60 -2.07 -15.00
CA VAL A 180 8.21 -0.65 -14.92
C VAL A 180 8.18 0.03 -16.29
N ASP A 181 9.08 -0.33 -17.21
CA ASP A 181 9.17 0.27 -18.55
C ASP A 181 7.97 -0.04 -19.46
N HIS A 182 7.16 -1.02 -19.08
CA HIS A 182 5.94 -1.44 -19.79
C HIS A 182 4.66 -1.13 -19.00
N ASP A 183 4.78 -0.31 -17.96
CA ASP A 183 3.68 0.06 -17.08
C ASP A 183 3.26 1.51 -17.31
N TYR A 184 2.01 1.83 -16.96
CA TYR A 184 1.46 3.17 -17.12
C TYR A 184 1.50 3.96 -15.81
N TYR A 185 1.31 5.28 -15.91
CA TYR A 185 1.48 6.20 -14.78
C TYR A 185 0.67 5.79 -13.54
N ASP A 186 -0.64 5.54 -13.67
CA ASP A 186 -1.50 5.28 -12.51
C ASP A 186 -1.11 3.98 -11.78
N ALA A 187 -0.67 2.96 -12.51
CA ALA A 187 -0.18 1.71 -11.92
C ALA A 187 1.12 1.92 -11.15
N MET A 188 2.11 2.57 -11.78
CA MET A 188 3.36 2.94 -11.10
C MET A 188 3.10 3.81 -9.86
N TYR A 189 2.19 4.78 -9.97
CA TYR A 189 1.81 5.64 -8.86
C TYR A 189 1.16 4.85 -7.73
N ALA A 190 0.18 3.99 -8.03
CA ALA A 190 -0.49 3.16 -7.04
C ALA A 190 0.49 2.22 -6.31
N VAL A 191 1.43 1.60 -7.04
CA VAL A 191 2.49 0.75 -6.46
C VAL A 191 3.42 1.55 -5.57
N SER A 192 3.79 2.76 -5.98
CA SER A 192 4.66 3.63 -5.20
C SER A 192 4.03 4.01 -3.86
N ILE A 193 2.75 4.43 -3.87
CA ILE A 193 2.00 4.80 -2.67
C ILE A 193 1.73 3.57 -1.80
N ALA A 194 1.35 2.44 -2.39
CA ALA A 194 1.14 1.19 -1.65
C ALA A 194 2.41 0.76 -0.90
N THR A 195 3.58 0.87 -1.53
CA THR A 195 4.86 0.51 -0.91
C THR A 195 5.22 1.46 0.23
N LEU A 196 4.99 2.77 0.06
CA LEU A 196 5.23 3.76 1.12
C LEU A 196 4.30 3.55 2.32
N VAL A 197 2.99 3.34 2.09
CA VAL A 197 2.02 3.07 3.17
C VAL A 197 2.38 1.79 3.90
N LEU A 198 2.74 0.74 3.16
CA LEU A 198 3.12 -0.53 3.73
C LEU A 198 4.37 -0.41 4.61
N TRP A 199 5.36 0.35 4.15
CA TRP A 199 6.53 0.68 4.95
C TRP A 199 6.16 1.48 6.21
N CYS A 200 5.29 2.49 6.11
CA CYS A 200 4.86 3.26 7.28
C CYS A 200 4.19 2.35 8.32
N TYR A 201 3.30 1.47 7.89
CA TYR A 201 2.64 0.50 8.76
C TYR A 201 3.65 -0.43 9.45
N THR A 202 4.53 -1.07 8.68
CA THR A 202 5.51 -2.03 9.23
C THR A 202 6.53 -1.37 10.15
N PHE A 203 7.02 -0.18 9.79
CA PHE A 203 7.98 0.56 10.58
C PHE A 203 7.37 1.09 11.90
N THR A 204 6.13 1.58 11.89
CA THR A 204 5.45 2.00 13.13
C THR A 204 5.11 0.81 14.04
N SER A 205 4.65 -0.29 13.46
CA SER A 205 4.21 -1.47 14.22
C SER A 205 5.36 -2.33 14.74
N ASN A 206 6.49 -2.42 14.03
CA ASN A 206 7.59 -3.33 14.37
C ASN A 206 8.95 -2.63 14.56
N GLY A 207 9.18 -1.46 13.96
CA GLY A 207 10.45 -0.72 14.05
C GLY A 207 11.43 -1.07 12.93
N THR A 208 12.74 -1.02 13.24
CA THR A 208 13.81 -1.37 12.29
C THR A 208 13.87 -2.88 12.04
N GLU A 209 14.25 -3.24 10.83
CA GLU A 209 14.56 -4.61 10.41
C GLU A 209 15.95 -5.04 10.88
N SER A 210 16.94 -4.16 10.67
CA SER A 210 18.33 -4.37 11.02
C SER A 210 19.05 -3.04 11.23
N GLU A 211 20.31 -3.09 11.65
CA GLU A 211 21.18 -1.92 11.83
C GLU A 211 22.38 -1.93 10.87
N THR A 212 22.35 -2.76 9.83
CA THR A 212 23.49 -3.06 8.92
C THR A 212 24.01 -1.81 8.19
N PHE A 213 23.14 -0.85 7.87
CA PHE A 213 23.51 0.35 7.12
C PHE A 213 24.16 1.43 7.99
N LYS A 214 24.03 1.35 9.32
CA LYS A 214 24.52 2.36 10.26
C LYS A 214 26.02 2.64 10.11
N ASP A 215 26.81 1.61 9.83
CA ASP A 215 28.26 1.71 9.67
C ASP A 215 28.66 2.11 8.23
N LEU A 216 27.74 1.95 7.27
CA LEU A 216 27.96 2.23 5.85
C LEU A 216 27.49 3.64 5.44
N GLU A 217 26.65 4.29 6.26
CA GLU A 217 25.99 5.56 5.96
C GLU A 217 26.98 6.68 5.57
N ALA A 218 28.17 6.71 6.16
CA ALA A 218 29.20 7.71 5.84
C ALA A 218 30.00 7.40 4.56
N THR A 219 29.99 6.15 4.10
CA THR A 219 30.85 5.67 3.00
C THR A 219 30.12 5.39 1.70
N MET A 220 28.82 5.06 1.77
CA MET A 220 28.07 4.64 0.60
C MET A 220 27.67 5.85 -0.24
N LEU A 221 28.06 5.85 -1.51
CA LEU A 221 27.77 6.95 -2.42
C LEU A 221 26.30 6.89 -2.88
N LEU A 222 25.75 8.05 -3.27
CA LEU A 222 24.38 8.12 -3.76
C LEU A 222 24.13 7.16 -4.94
N LYS A 223 25.09 7.06 -5.87
CA LYS A 223 25.01 6.11 -7.00
C LYS A 223 24.86 4.65 -6.54
N ASP A 224 25.48 4.30 -5.41
CA ASP A 224 25.44 2.94 -4.88
C ASP A 224 24.10 2.67 -4.20
N ILE A 225 23.55 3.68 -3.51
CA ILE A 225 22.22 3.64 -2.90
C ILE A 225 21.10 3.51 -3.95
N ARG A 226 21.35 3.94 -5.19
CA ARG A 226 20.39 3.87 -6.29
C ARG A 226 20.55 2.60 -7.15
N ASP A 227 21.52 1.74 -6.82
CA ASP A 227 21.78 0.48 -7.51
C ASP A 227 21.21 -0.71 -6.71
N TYR A 228 20.25 -1.42 -7.30
CA TYR A 228 19.58 -2.55 -6.66
C TYR A 228 20.54 -3.64 -6.21
N GLU A 229 21.53 -3.99 -7.04
CA GLU A 229 22.43 -5.11 -6.75
C GLU A 229 23.32 -4.82 -5.54
N LYS A 230 23.58 -3.54 -5.26
CA LYS A 230 24.39 -3.09 -4.12
C LYS A 230 23.60 -2.95 -2.84
N ILE A 231 22.35 -2.48 -2.91
CA ILE A 231 21.54 -2.26 -1.69
C ILE A 231 20.77 -3.52 -1.26
N ARG A 232 20.47 -4.45 -2.18
CA ARG A 232 19.69 -5.66 -1.83
C ARG A 232 20.37 -6.53 -0.77
N VAL A 233 21.70 -6.51 -0.68
CA VAL A 233 22.47 -7.29 0.29
C VAL A 233 22.31 -6.80 1.73
N LEU A 234 21.78 -5.60 1.91
CA LEU A 234 21.49 -5.02 3.23
C LEU A 234 20.18 -5.55 3.82
N ALA A 235 19.29 -6.08 2.97
CA ALA A 235 18.01 -6.63 3.40
C ALA A 235 18.19 -8.04 3.99
N GLN A 236 17.45 -8.33 5.06
CA GLN A 236 17.38 -9.67 5.65
C GLN A 236 16.53 -10.62 4.80
N GLU A 237 15.56 -10.08 4.08
CA GLU A 237 14.64 -10.86 3.25
C GLU A 237 14.55 -10.29 1.85
N ASP A 238 14.62 -11.16 0.85
CA ASP A 238 14.40 -10.77 -0.55
C ASP A 238 12.94 -10.31 -0.76
N SER A 239 12.78 -9.33 -1.65
CA SER A 239 11.52 -8.73 -2.08
C SER A 239 10.39 -9.72 -2.40
N TYR A 240 10.62 -10.69 -3.30
CA TYR A 240 9.60 -11.66 -3.70
C TYR A 240 9.37 -12.69 -2.59
N THR A 241 10.43 -13.07 -1.89
CA THR A 241 10.36 -13.97 -0.75
C THR A 241 9.50 -13.39 0.37
N TYR A 242 9.66 -12.10 0.68
CA TYR A 242 8.84 -11.34 1.62
C TYR A 242 7.36 -11.38 1.25
N LEU A 243 7.01 -10.98 0.02
CA LEU A 243 5.62 -10.96 -0.43
C LEU A 243 4.99 -12.36 -0.41
N PHE A 244 5.74 -13.37 -0.86
CA PHE A 244 5.30 -14.76 -0.84
C PHE A 244 5.07 -15.27 0.58
N ARG A 245 6.00 -15.00 1.51
CA ARG A 245 5.90 -15.41 2.91
C ARG A 245 4.69 -14.78 3.57
N ILE A 246 4.50 -13.47 3.45
CA ILE A 246 3.34 -12.79 4.05
C ILE A 246 2.04 -13.41 3.53
N ARG A 247 1.91 -13.60 2.20
CA ARG A 247 0.72 -14.24 1.63
C ARG A 247 0.51 -15.67 2.15
N LYS A 248 1.59 -16.45 2.22
CA LYS A 248 1.56 -17.83 2.73
C LYS A 248 1.14 -17.90 4.19
N GLU A 249 1.62 -16.98 5.04
CA GLU A 249 1.21 -16.90 6.44
C GLU A 249 -0.29 -16.60 6.56
N PHE A 250 -0.85 -15.69 5.74
CA PHE A 250 -2.31 -15.48 5.68
C PHE A 250 -3.05 -16.76 5.30
N THR A 251 -2.63 -17.44 4.22
CA THR A 251 -3.25 -18.70 3.78
C THR A 251 -3.20 -19.77 4.87
N GLN A 252 -2.07 -19.90 5.58
CA GLN A 252 -1.91 -20.86 6.68
C GLN A 252 -2.81 -20.52 7.89
N LEU A 253 -2.98 -19.24 8.21
CA LEU A 253 -3.90 -18.82 9.28
C LEU A 253 -5.35 -19.12 8.91
N LEU A 254 -5.76 -18.87 7.67
CA LEU A 254 -7.09 -19.21 7.17
C LEU A 254 -7.32 -20.72 7.17
N GLN A 255 -6.32 -21.51 6.77
CA GLN A 255 -6.37 -22.97 6.80
C GLN A 255 -6.57 -23.50 8.23
N LYS A 256 -5.86 -22.93 9.21
CA LYS A 256 -6.03 -23.31 10.63
C LYS A 256 -7.43 -23.01 11.17
N GLU A 257 -8.10 -22.01 10.60
CA GLU A 257 -9.47 -21.64 10.97
C GLU A 257 -10.53 -22.32 10.10
N GLY A 258 -10.14 -23.15 9.13
CA GLY A 258 -11.06 -23.85 8.23
C GLY A 258 -11.76 -22.95 7.21
N LEU A 259 -11.18 -21.79 6.89
CA LEU A 259 -11.79 -20.73 6.08
C LEU A 259 -11.20 -20.60 4.67
N ILE A 260 -10.32 -21.51 4.26
CA ILE A 260 -9.51 -21.36 3.04
C ILE A 260 -10.37 -21.23 1.77
N GLU A 261 -11.42 -22.02 1.61
CA GLU A 261 -12.22 -22.04 0.38
C GLU A 261 -12.96 -20.70 0.16
N ASP A 262 -13.46 -20.07 1.22
CA ASP A 262 -14.30 -18.88 1.10
C ASP A 262 -13.57 -17.54 1.27
N TYR A 263 -12.40 -17.55 1.91
CA TYR A 263 -11.70 -16.32 2.32
C TYR A 263 -10.40 -16.07 1.55
N LEU A 264 -10.09 -16.79 0.47
CA LEU A 264 -8.87 -16.49 -0.30
C LEU A 264 -8.99 -15.16 -1.08
N LEU A 265 -7.95 -14.32 -0.95
CA LEU A 265 -7.72 -13.18 -1.83
C LEU A 265 -6.77 -13.58 -2.97
N HIS A 266 -6.74 -12.77 -4.04
CA HIS A 266 -5.87 -12.98 -5.20
C HIS A 266 -6.07 -14.36 -5.88
N ILE A 267 -7.34 -14.74 -6.07
CA ILE A 267 -7.76 -15.93 -6.82
C ILE A 267 -8.19 -15.56 -8.25
N THR A 268 -8.11 -16.49 -9.19
CA THR A 268 -8.55 -16.27 -10.59
C THR A 268 -9.93 -16.83 -10.92
N THR A 269 -10.48 -17.70 -10.08
CA THR A 269 -11.82 -18.25 -10.30
C THR A 269 -12.87 -17.25 -9.85
N ALA A 270 -13.99 -17.18 -10.59
CA ALA A 270 -15.13 -16.42 -10.12
C ALA A 270 -15.55 -17.01 -8.77
N ARG A 271 -15.67 -16.17 -7.74
CA ARG A 271 -16.10 -16.61 -6.42
C ARG A 271 -17.44 -17.32 -6.57
N SER A 272 -17.45 -18.63 -6.36
CA SER A 272 -18.70 -19.39 -6.16
C SER A 272 -19.33 -19.09 -4.80
N THR A 273 -18.58 -18.39 -3.95
CA THR A 273 -18.82 -18.26 -2.52
C THR A 273 -19.80 -17.13 -2.24
N GLN A 274 -20.80 -17.40 -1.38
CA GLN A 274 -21.83 -16.43 -0.99
C GLN A 274 -21.29 -15.31 -0.09
N ILE A 275 -20.01 -15.37 0.30
CA ILE A 275 -19.42 -14.43 1.26
C ILE A 275 -19.02 -13.12 0.55
N PRO A 276 -19.56 -11.97 0.98
CA PRO A 276 -19.19 -10.68 0.42
C PRO A 276 -17.70 -10.37 0.60
N LEU A 277 -17.08 -9.75 -0.41
CA LEU A 277 -15.66 -9.40 -0.37
C LEU A 277 -15.28 -8.55 0.84
N TYR A 278 -16.14 -7.62 1.27
CA TYR A 278 -15.86 -6.79 2.43
C TYR A 278 -15.63 -7.62 3.70
N THR A 279 -16.30 -8.78 3.83
CA THR A 279 -16.14 -9.72 4.95
C THR A 279 -14.80 -10.45 4.86
N VAL A 280 -14.41 -10.84 3.65
CA VAL A 280 -13.11 -11.47 3.41
C VAL A 280 -11.97 -10.52 3.77
N ILE A 281 -12.01 -9.26 3.30
CA ILE A 281 -10.98 -8.26 3.62
C ILE A 281 -10.96 -7.97 5.12
N ALA A 282 -12.12 -7.83 5.76
CA ALA A 282 -12.19 -7.63 7.22
C ALA A 282 -11.51 -8.77 7.98
N LYS A 283 -11.62 -10.01 7.51
CA LYS A 283 -10.91 -11.14 8.10
C LYS A 283 -9.39 -11.01 7.95
N TYR A 284 -8.89 -10.54 6.82
CA TYR A 284 -7.44 -10.27 6.66
C TYR A 284 -6.97 -9.17 7.59
N CYS A 285 -7.77 -8.13 7.81
CA CYS A 285 -7.47 -7.09 8.79
C CYS A 285 -7.32 -7.67 10.21
N GLU A 286 -8.19 -8.60 10.60
CA GLU A 286 -8.11 -9.32 11.88
C GLU A 286 -6.83 -10.18 12.00
N LEU A 287 -6.42 -10.83 10.90
CA LEU A 287 -5.25 -11.71 10.88
C LEU A 287 -3.92 -10.95 10.77
N LEU A 288 -3.91 -9.74 10.21
CA LEU A 288 -2.69 -8.96 9.94
C LEU A 288 -1.75 -8.78 11.15
N PRO A 289 -2.24 -8.49 12.37
CA PRO A 289 -1.38 -8.40 13.55
C PRO A 289 -0.61 -9.70 13.85
N ARG A 290 -1.17 -10.87 13.50
CA ARG A 290 -0.61 -12.20 13.78
C ARG A 290 0.51 -12.60 12.82
N ILE A 291 0.64 -11.91 11.69
CA ILE A 291 1.71 -12.16 10.71
C ILE A 291 3.07 -11.77 11.30
N THR A 292 4.05 -12.66 11.18
CA THR A 292 5.38 -12.47 11.77
C THR A 292 6.32 -11.69 10.86
N ASN A 293 7.41 -11.14 11.42
CA ASN A 293 8.53 -10.53 10.67
C ASN A 293 8.11 -9.52 9.59
N LYS A 294 7.08 -8.72 9.86
CA LYS A 294 6.57 -7.74 8.90
C LYS A 294 7.56 -6.60 8.63
N GLN A 295 8.45 -6.32 9.59
CA GLN A 295 9.52 -5.32 9.46
C GLN A 295 10.55 -5.66 8.38
N ASN A 296 10.62 -6.91 7.91
CA ASN A 296 11.60 -7.37 6.91
C ASN A 296 11.31 -6.87 5.48
N ILE A 297 10.89 -5.62 5.35
CA ILE A 297 10.34 -5.01 4.14
C ILE A 297 11.42 -4.33 3.29
N SER A 298 12.64 -4.14 3.80
CA SER A 298 13.66 -3.32 3.12
C SER A 298 13.97 -3.82 1.70
N GLY A 299 14.05 -5.14 1.49
CA GLY A 299 14.24 -5.75 0.17
C GLY A 299 13.15 -5.38 -0.83
N LEU A 300 11.89 -5.34 -0.39
CA LEU A 300 10.76 -4.88 -1.21
C LEU A 300 10.88 -3.40 -1.55
N CYS A 301 11.22 -2.55 -0.58
CA CYS A 301 11.47 -1.12 -0.81
C CYS A 301 12.59 -0.91 -1.84
N PHE A 302 13.70 -1.65 -1.71
CA PHE A 302 14.82 -1.56 -2.64
C PHE A 302 14.43 -1.99 -4.06
N LEU A 303 13.71 -3.11 -4.22
CA LEU A 303 13.25 -3.57 -5.53
C LEU A 303 12.31 -2.54 -6.18
N VAL A 304 11.28 -2.11 -5.47
CA VAL A 304 10.27 -1.19 -6.01
C VAL A 304 10.89 0.16 -6.32
N GLY A 305 11.64 0.73 -5.36
CA GLY A 305 12.25 2.04 -5.50
C GLY A 305 13.25 2.09 -6.66
N THR A 306 14.17 1.13 -6.75
CA THR A 306 15.17 1.14 -7.84
C THR A 306 14.56 0.91 -9.22
N ASN A 307 13.47 0.14 -9.33
CA ASN A 307 12.75 0.00 -10.59
C ASN A 307 11.98 1.27 -10.97
N LEU A 308 11.32 1.94 -10.01
CA LEU A 308 10.59 3.19 -10.26
C LEU A 308 11.50 4.37 -10.59
N LEU A 309 12.78 4.37 -10.16
CA LEU A 309 13.75 5.39 -10.56
C LEU A 309 13.96 5.49 -12.07
N LYS A 310 13.70 4.41 -12.81
CA LYS A 310 13.79 4.36 -14.28
C LYS A 310 12.64 5.07 -14.98
N SER A 311 11.59 5.43 -14.24
CA SER A 311 10.40 6.06 -14.81
C SER A 311 10.72 7.42 -15.44
N GLN A 312 10.06 7.71 -16.56
CA GLN A 312 10.11 9.02 -17.22
C GLN A 312 9.43 10.13 -16.39
N TRP A 313 8.52 9.77 -15.49
CA TRP A 313 7.74 10.72 -14.69
C TRP A 313 8.49 11.16 -13.44
N GLN A 314 8.67 12.46 -13.26
CA GLN A 314 9.40 13.02 -12.12
C GLN A 314 8.78 12.62 -10.77
N VAL A 315 7.46 12.74 -10.64
CA VAL A 315 6.73 12.36 -9.41
C VAL A 315 6.98 10.91 -9.01
N ILE A 316 7.07 10.01 -9.99
CA ILE A 316 7.36 8.59 -9.74
C ILE A 316 8.80 8.40 -9.25
N ARG A 317 9.77 9.14 -9.82
CA ARG A 317 11.16 9.11 -9.36
C ARG A 317 11.33 9.71 -7.96
N GLU A 318 10.58 10.75 -7.62
CA GLU A 318 10.55 11.31 -6.27
C GLU A 318 10.05 10.27 -5.27
N ASN A 319 8.89 9.64 -5.54
CA ASN A 319 8.39 8.55 -4.72
C ASN A 319 9.40 7.40 -4.62
N ALA A 320 10.08 7.06 -5.72
CA ALA A 320 11.11 6.02 -5.75
C ALA A 320 12.29 6.32 -4.81
N LYS A 321 12.81 7.55 -4.82
CA LYS A 321 13.88 7.97 -3.92
C LYS A 321 13.45 7.88 -2.46
N LEU A 322 12.21 8.29 -2.17
CA LEU A 322 11.63 8.21 -0.84
C LEU A 322 11.45 6.75 -0.39
N ILE A 323 10.97 5.85 -1.25
CA ILE A 323 10.86 4.42 -0.97
C ILE A 323 12.22 3.82 -0.62
N ILE A 324 13.27 4.17 -1.36
CA ILE A 324 14.64 3.71 -1.03
C ILE A 324 15.08 4.28 0.32
N ASN A 325 14.80 5.55 0.61
CA ASN A 325 15.10 6.16 1.90
C ASN A 325 14.41 5.41 3.06
N CYS A 326 13.15 5.05 2.87
CA CYS A 326 12.38 4.21 3.79
C CYS A 326 13.05 2.84 3.99
N GLY A 327 13.43 2.14 2.91
CA GLY A 327 14.16 0.88 2.99
C GLY A 327 15.49 1.00 3.76
N LEU A 328 16.25 2.06 3.51
CA LEU A 328 17.50 2.35 4.24
C LEU A 328 17.26 2.61 5.72
N ARG A 329 16.17 3.28 6.08
CA ARG A 329 15.77 3.48 7.47
C ARG A 329 15.39 2.18 8.17
N SER A 330 14.76 1.23 7.46
CA SER A 330 14.52 -0.11 8.00
C SER A 330 15.82 -0.85 8.32
N VAL A 331 16.92 -0.60 7.59
CA VAL A 331 18.22 -1.24 7.83
C VAL A 331 19.20 -0.35 8.64
N GLY A 332 18.72 0.68 9.32
CA GLY A 332 19.49 1.43 10.32
C GLY A 332 20.02 2.81 9.90
N LYS A 333 19.55 3.39 8.78
CA LYS A 333 19.88 4.78 8.41
C LYS A 333 19.44 5.76 9.50
N ARG A 334 20.36 6.58 10.00
CA ARG A 334 20.10 7.57 11.06
C ARG A 334 19.53 8.87 10.50
N ASN A 335 20.01 9.31 9.35
CA ASN A 335 19.48 10.51 8.72
C ASN A 335 18.06 10.22 8.19
N LEU A 336 17.06 10.80 8.83
CA LEU A 336 15.66 10.61 8.47
C LEU A 336 15.36 11.16 7.08
N HIS A 337 16.01 12.26 6.68
CA HIS A 337 15.65 13.00 5.48
C HIS A 337 16.21 12.38 4.19
N CYS A 338 15.38 12.41 3.15
CA CYS A 338 15.76 12.15 1.77
C CYS A 338 16.20 13.47 1.13
N GLN A 339 17.47 13.84 1.30
CA GLN A 339 17.97 15.16 0.89
C GLN A 339 17.87 15.39 -0.62
N ASP A 340 18.10 14.35 -1.42
CA ASP A 340 18.09 14.42 -2.88
C ASP A 340 16.68 14.23 -3.48
N LEU A 341 15.62 14.30 -2.68
CA LEU A 341 14.26 13.95 -3.13
C LEU A 341 13.88 14.77 -4.38
N PHE A 342 14.06 16.08 -4.33
CA PHE A 342 13.71 17.02 -5.39
C PHE A 342 14.84 17.29 -6.40
N ASP A 343 15.99 16.62 -6.26
CA ASP A 343 17.11 16.80 -7.16
C ASP A 343 16.83 16.13 -8.51
N ASN A 344 16.71 16.91 -9.57
CA ASN A 344 16.47 16.36 -10.91
C ASN A 344 17.77 15.85 -11.52
N ALA A 345 17.87 14.54 -11.75
CA ALA A 345 19.00 13.88 -12.39
C ALA A 345 19.06 14.06 -13.93
N PHE A 346 18.22 14.94 -14.50
CA PHE A 346 18.11 15.18 -15.95
C PHE A 346 18.64 16.56 -16.40
N ASN A 347 19.36 17.27 -15.53
CA ASN A 347 20.05 18.51 -15.91
C ASN A 347 21.46 18.25 -16.43
#